data_AF-A0A3P7MH90-F1
#
_entry.id   AF-A0A3P7MH90-F1
#
_cell.length_a   1.000
_cell.length_b   1.000
_cell.length_c   1.000
_cell.angle_alpha   90.00
_cell.angle_beta   90.00
_cell.angle_gamma   90.00
#
_symmetry.space_group_name_H-M   'P 1'
#
loop_
_entity.id
_entity.type
_entity.pdbx_description
1 polymer ?
#
loop_
_entity_poly.entity_id
_entity_poly.type
_entity_poly.pdbx_seq_one_letter_code
_entity_poly.pdbx_strand_id
1 'polypeptide(L)' 'MELLVGVLHGEMSVEERAASIEQFKEGIFKVLITTNVCARGIDVSQVTIVINYDPPLLYENPSEPDYDTYLHRIGR' A
#
# COMPACT_ATOMS: atom_id res chain seq x y z
N MET A 1 13.22 6.43 -19.34
CA MET A 1 12.86 5.19 -18.62
C MET A 1 11.43 5.36 -18.19
N GLU A 2 10.52 4.55 -18.71
CA GLU A 2 9.10 4.64 -18.37
C GLU A 2 8.86 3.89 -17.06
N LEU A 3 8.23 4.55 -16.09
CA LEU A 3 7.95 3.97 -14.78
C LEU A 3 6.46 3.61 -14.75
N LEU A 4 6.14 2.32 -14.77
CA LEU A 4 4.77 1.85 -14.65
C LEU A 4 4.38 1.82 -13.16
N VAL A 5 3.31 2.56 -12.85
CA VAL A 5 2.82 2.78 -11.48
C VAL A 5 1.39 2.25 -11.38
N GLY A 6 1.17 1.33 -10.46
CA GLY A 6 -0.15 0.86 -10.06
C GLY A 6 -0.71 1.72 -8.93
N VAL A 7 -2.03 1.79 -8.82
CA VAL A 7 -2.73 2.44 -7.70
C VAL A 7 -3.67 1.44 -7.05
N LEU A 8 -3.83 1.55 -5.73
CA LEU A 8 -4.83 0.83 -4.97
C LEU A 8 -5.45 1.69 -3.87
N HIS A 9 -6.75 1.96 -3.97
CA HIS A 9 -7.51 2.73 -2.98
C HIS A 9 -8.89 2.14 -2.74
N GLY A 10 -9.63 2.71 -1.77
CA GLY A 10 -10.87 2.13 -1.26
C GLY A 10 -12.08 2.27 -2.18
N GLU A 11 -12.01 3.12 -3.20
CA GLU A 11 -13.10 3.33 -4.16
C GLU A 11 -13.04 2.37 -5.36
N MET A 12 -11.96 1.59 -5.47
CA MET A 12 -11.83 0.57 -6.50
C MET A 12 -12.69 -0.65 -6.18
N SER A 13 -13.21 -1.29 -7.23
CA SER A 13 -13.92 -2.56 -7.11
C SER A 13 -13.00 -3.67 -6.55
N VAL A 14 -13.58 -4.79 -6.13
CA VAL A 14 -12.78 -5.94 -5.67
C VAL A 14 -11.91 -6.47 -6.81
N GLU A 15 -12.47 -6.52 -8.02
CA GLU A 15 -11.83 -7.01 -9.23
C GLU A 15 -10.67 -6.10 -9.66
N GLU A 16 -10.87 -4.78 -9.63
CA GLU A 16 -9.83 -3.80 -9.94
C GLU A 16 -8.66 -3.88 -8.94
N ARG A 17 -8.95 -4.05 -7.66
CA ARG A 17 -7.91 -4.23 -6.63
C ARG A 17 -7.13 -5.53 -6.85
N ALA A 18 -7.81 -6.62 -7.16
CA ALA A 18 -7.16 -7.91 -7.43
C ALA A 18 -6.23 -7.82 -8.64
N ALA A 19 -6.69 -7.22 -9.75
CA ALA A 19 -5.88 -7.03 -10.96
C ALA A 19 -4.65 -6.15 -10.70
N SER A 20 -4.80 -5.05 -9.95
CA SER A 20 -3.68 -4.15 -9.61
C SER A 20 -2.63 -4.84 -8.75
N ILE A 21 -3.06 -5.66 -7.78
CA ILE A 21 -2.17 -6.47 -6.94
C ILE A 21 -1.42 -7.52 -7.79
N GLU A 22 -2.12 -8.19 -8.71
CA GLU A 22 -1.54 -9.21 -9.57
C GLU A 22 -0.49 -8.62 -10.52
N GLN A 23 -0.79 -7.49 -11.17
CA GLN A 23 0.18 -6.78 -12.02
C GLN A 23 1.41 -6.29 -11.23
N PHE A 24 1.25 -5.92 -9.97
CA PHE A 24 2.38 -5.59 -9.10
C PHE A 24 3.19 -6.85 -8.70
N LYS A 25 2.52 -7.98 -8.45
CA LYS A 25 3.16 -9.29 -8.19
C LYS A 25 3.94 -9.81 -9.40
N GLU A 26 3.44 -9.58 -10.61
CA GLU A 26 4.12 -9.96 -11.86
C GLU A 26 5.25 -8.99 -12.24
N GLY A 27 5.44 -7.89 -11.50
CA GLY A 27 6.47 -6.90 -11.77
C GLY A 27 6.18 -5.97 -12.96
N ILE A 28 4.94 -5.99 -13.48
CA ILE A 28 4.46 -5.04 -14.50
C ILE A 28 4.49 -3.64 -13.90
N PHE A 29 3.88 -3.48 -12.73
CA PHE A 29 4.06 -2.28 -11.92
C PHE A 29 5.31 -2.42 -11.06
N LYS A 30 6.26 -1.51 -11.22
CA LYS A 30 7.45 -1.45 -10.36
C LYS A 30 7.19 -0.66 -9.08
N VAL A 31 6.16 0.18 -9.09
CA VAL A 31 5.73 1.00 -7.97
C VAL A 31 4.23 0.82 -7.79
N LEU A 32 3.81 0.61 -6.54
CA LEU A 32 2.40 0.58 -6.15
C LEU A 32 2.14 1.71 -5.15
N ILE A 33 1.23 2.62 -5.49
CA ILE A 33 0.78 3.69 -4.59
C ILE A 33 -0.54 3.25 -3.97
N THR A 34 -0.64 3.34 -2.64
CA THR A 34 -1.84 2.85 -1.95
C THR A 34 -2.14 3.58 -0.65
N THR A 35 -3.42 3.60 -0.29
CA THR A 35 -3.89 4.01 1.04
C THR A 35 -3.81 2.83 2.03
N ASN A 36 -4.33 3.00 3.25
CA ASN A 36 -4.36 1.94 4.27
C ASN A 36 -5.11 0.66 3.83
N VAL A 37 -5.79 0.67 2.68
CA VAL A 37 -6.47 -0.50 2.11
C VAL A 37 -5.50 -1.67 1.87
N CYS A 38 -4.22 -1.38 1.58
CA CYS A 38 -3.20 -2.42 1.43
C CYS A 38 -2.41 -2.72 2.70
N ALA A 39 -2.62 -2.00 3.80
CA ALA A 39 -1.78 -2.13 5.00
C ALA A 39 -1.90 -3.52 5.66
N ARG A 40 -2.98 -4.27 5.38
CA ARG A 40 -3.15 -5.65 5.84
C ARG A 40 -3.35 -6.56 4.62
N GLY A 41 -2.33 -7.35 4.26
CA GLY A 41 -2.55 -8.51 3.39
C GLY A 41 -2.09 -8.44 1.93
N ILE A 42 -1.16 -7.54 1.57
CA ILE A 42 -0.35 -7.77 0.36
C ILE A 42 0.93 -8.49 0.81
N ASP A 43 0.87 -9.82 0.81
CA ASP A 43 2.03 -10.71 0.90
C ASP A 43 2.71 -10.71 -0.47
N VAL A 44 3.71 -9.84 -0.60
CA VAL A 44 4.54 -9.68 -1.80
C VAL A 44 5.98 -9.64 -1.32
N SER A 45 6.58 -10.82 -1.24
CA SER A 45 7.96 -11.06 -0.78
C SER A 45 9.03 -10.24 -1.51
N GLN A 46 8.73 -9.74 -2.71
CA GLN A 46 9.62 -8.91 -3.53
C GLN A 46 9.58 -7.41 -3.21
N VAL A 47 8.79 -6.95 -2.23
CA VAL A 47 8.82 -5.54 -1.80
C VAL A 47 10.12 -5.26 -1.05
N THR A 48 10.96 -4.40 -1.64
CA THR A 48 12.27 -4.03 -1.05
C THR A 48 12.22 -2.74 -0.23
N ILE A 49 11.30 -1.84 -0.56
CA ILE A 49 11.21 -0.50 0.03
C ILE A 49 9.74 -0.15 0.24
N VAL A 50 9.42 0.31 1.45
CA VAL A 50 8.13 0.93 1.77
C VAL A 50 8.38 2.40 2.08
N ILE A 51 7.71 3.30 1.35
CA ILE A 51 7.77 4.75 1.58
C ILE A 51 6.44 5.19 2.17
N ASN A 52 6.45 5.73 3.38
CA ASN A 52 5.31 6.44 3.94
C ASN A 52 5.35 7.88 3.45
N TYR A 53 4.31 8.33 2.74
CA TYR A 53 4.18 9.74 2.37
C TYR A 53 3.97 10.60 3.62
N ASP A 54 2.95 10.25 4.42
CA ASP A 54 2.71 10.78 5.76
C ASP A 54 2.75 9.64 6.80
N PRO A 55 3.27 9.90 8.02
CA PRO A 55 3.14 8.96 9.12
C PRO A 55 1.66 8.75 9.47
N PRO A 56 1.24 7.52 9.81
CA PRO A 56 -0.13 7.27 10.24
C PRO A 56 -0.39 7.91 11.62
N LEU A 57 -1.58 8.49 11.77
CA LEU A 57 -2.03 9.21 12.96
C LEU A 57 -3.36 8.62 13.41
N LEU A 58 -3.65 8.67 14.72
CA LEU A 58 -4.92 8.21 15.25
C LEU A 58 -6.07 9.07 14.73
N TYR A 59 -7.20 8.44 14.43
CA TYR A 59 -8.36 9.14 13.88
C TYR A 59 -9.00 10.07 14.92
N GLU A 60 -9.11 9.60 16.16
CA GLU A 60 -9.64 10.33 17.30
C GLU A 60 -8.72 11.46 17.79
N ASN A 61 -7.41 11.34 17.55
CA ASN A 61 -6.40 12.33 17.94
C ASN A 61 -5.30 12.45 16.88
N PRO A 62 -5.48 13.32 15.87
CA PRO A 62 -4.52 13.46 14.77
C PRO A 62 -3.16 14.04 15.17
N SER A 63 -2.94 14.40 16.43
CA SER A 63 -1.59 14.79 16.92
C SER A 63 -0.79 13.58 17.42
N GLU A 64 -1.42 12.41 17.53
CA GLU A 64 -0.82 11.21 18.09
C GLU A 64 -0.54 10.16 17.00
N PRO A 65 0.67 9.56 16.97
CA PRO A 65 1.00 8.51 16.00
C PRO A 65 0.17 7.24 16.18
N ASP A 66 -0.26 6.65 15.07
CA ASP A 66 -0.85 5.31 15.04
C ASP A 66 0.23 4.25 14.77
N TYR A 67 0.80 3.71 15.84
CA TYR A 67 1.87 2.72 15.78
C TYR A 67 1.43 1.38 15.18
N ASP A 68 0.16 0.98 15.35
CA ASP A 68 -0.37 -0.28 14.81
C ASP A 68 -0.44 -0.21 13.29
N THR A 69 -1.04 0.86 12.76
CA THR A 69 -1.07 1.10 11.32
C THR A 69 0.35 1.24 10.75
N TYR A 70 1.27 1.88 11.47
CA TYR A 70 2.67 1.97 11.03
C TYR A 70 3.30 0.58 10.87
N LEU A 71 3.21 -0.27 11.91
CA LEU A 71 3.74 -1.63 11.87
C LEU A 71 3.11 -2.47 10.76
N HIS A 72 1.81 -2.32 10.52
CA HIS A 72 1.12 -2.97 9.40
C HIS A 72 1.62 -2.48 8.03
N ARG A 73 1.88 -1.18 7.85
CA ARG A 73 2.40 -0.64 6.58
C ARG A 73 3.80 -1.18 6.26
N ILE A 74 4.67 -1.32 7.25
CA ILE A 74 6.07 -1.75 7.06
C ILE A 74 6.27 -3.26 7.15
N GLY A 75 5.41 -3.98 7.87
CA GLY A 75 5.54 -5.41 8.18
C GLY A 75 5.08 -6.34 7.07
N ARG A 76 5.43 -6.01 5.82
CA ARG A 76 5.21 -6.87 4.65
C ARG A 76 5.84 -8.24 4.85
#